data_AF-A0AAW2RJ83-F1
#
_entry.id   AF-A0AAW2RJ83-F1
#
_cell.length_a   1.000
_cell.length_b   1.000
_cell.length_c   1.000
_cell.angle_alpha   90.00
_cell.angle_beta   90.00
_cell.angle_gamma   90.00
#
_symmetry.space_group_name_H-M   'P 1'
#
loop_
_entity.id
_entity.type
_entity.pdbx_description
1 polymer ?
#
loop_
_entity_poly.entity_id
_entity_poly.type
_entity_poly.pdbx_seq_one_letter_code
_entity_poly.pdbx_strand_id
1 'polypeptide(L)'
;MERAEENVSVLNSPLIRSPEETTHENGKERILEELRKQLWLAGPLIMVSLLQFCLQLISVMFVGHLGELALAGASMATSFASVTGFSLLMGMASALDTLCGQSYGAKQYHMLGIHMVRAIVVLLIVCIPLAVIWANTSPILTALGQDPAISKEAGSYARFMIPSIFGNEIEVAEYVARMMPILAASNFIDGLQCVLSGIHA
;
A
#
# COMPACT_ATOMS: atom_id res chain seq x y z
N MET A 1 34.94 -39.75 -52.75
CA MET A 1 33.72 -39.00 -53.06
C MET A 1 32.79 -39.14 -51.87
N GLU A 2 33.29 -38.75 -50.68
CA GLU A 2 32.81 -39.22 -49.37
C GLU A 2 32.86 -38.10 -48.32
N ARG A 3 32.86 -36.84 -48.79
CA ARG A 3 32.95 -35.63 -47.97
C ARG A 3 31.77 -34.68 -48.20
N ALA A 4 30.72 -35.16 -48.87
CA ALA A 4 29.55 -34.37 -49.25
C ALA A 4 28.25 -34.79 -48.53
N GLU A 5 28.23 -35.93 -47.81
CA GLU A 5 27.03 -36.42 -47.14
C GLU A 5 26.94 -36.04 -45.65
N GLU A 6 28.05 -35.66 -45.01
CA GLU A 6 28.04 -35.29 -43.57
C GLU A 6 27.42 -33.90 -43.32
N ASN A 7 27.38 -33.03 -44.34
CA ASN A 7 26.78 -31.69 -44.25
C ASN A 7 25.25 -31.66 -44.38
N VAL A 8 24.60 -32.80 -44.66
CA VAL A 8 23.13 -32.86 -44.80
C VAL A 8 22.44 -33.12 -43.46
N SER A 9 23.16 -33.58 -42.43
CA SER A 9 22.55 -33.91 -41.12
C SER A 9 22.50 -32.76 -40.11
N VAL A 10 23.27 -31.68 -40.32
CA VAL A 10 23.34 -30.53 -39.39
C VAL A 10 22.25 -29.48 -39.68
N LEU A 11 21.55 -29.60 -40.82
CA LEU A 11 20.56 -28.62 -41.27
C LEU A 11 19.11 -28.93 -40.84
N ASN A 12 18.90 -29.78 -39.83
CA ASN A 12 17.58 -29.96 -39.19
C ASN A 12 17.58 -29.41 -37.75
N SER A 13 18.16 -28.22 -37.58
CA SER A 13 18.01 -27.46 -36.35
C SER A 13 16.60 -26.85 -36.31
N PRO A 14 15.76 -27.11 -35.29
CA PRO A 14 14.40 -26.56 -35.19
C PRO A 14 14.35 -25.05 -34.88
N LEU A 15 15.46 -24.32 -35.00
CA LEU A 15 15.64 -22.95 -34.52
C LEU A 15 15.58 -21.85 -35.59
N ILE A 16 15.17 -22.16 -36.81
CA ILE A 16 14.84 -21.11 -37.80
C ILE A 16 13.37 -21.22 -38.15
N ARG A 17 12.54 -20.70 -37.24
CA ARG A 17 11.15 -20.37 -37.53
C ARG A 17 11.15 -19.12 -38.41
N SER A 18 10.49 -19.22 -39.56
CA SER A 18 10.34 -18.17 -40.57
C SER A 18 9.90 -16.83 -39.94
N PRO A 19 10.41 -15.67 -40.43
CA PRO A 19 9.87 -14.37 -40.07
C PRO A 19 8.51 -14.15 -40.78
N GLU A 20 7.57 -13.50 -40.08
CA GLU A 20 6.25 -13.01 -40.55
C GLU A 20 5.23 -14.13 -40.87
N GLU A 21 3.99 -14.17 -40.37
CA GLU A 21 3.04 -13.21 -39.78
C GLU A 21 2.18 -13.96 -38.74
N THR A 22 1.82 -13.37 -37.58
CA THR A 22 0.66 -13.67 -36.67
C THR A 22 0.89 -13.33 -35.18
N THR A 23 1.57 -12.24 -34.81
CA THR A 23 1.72 -11.92 -33.37
C THR A 23 1.56 -10.44 -32.99
N HIS A 24 1.08 -9.57 -33.89
CA HIS A 24 0.78 -8.17 -33.54
C HIS A 24 -0.68 -7.91 -33.14
N GLU A 25 -1.64 -8.78 -33.50
CA GLU A 25 -3.05 -8.64 -33.12
C GLU A 25 -3.31 -9.16 -31.68
N ASN A 26 -2.72 -10.30 -31.29
CA ASN A 26 -2.89 -10.90 -29.96
C ASN A 26 -2.39 -10.04 -28.79
N GLY A 27 -1.38 -9.19 -29.03
CA GLY A 27 -0.84 -8.32 -27.98
C GLY A 27 -1.82 -7.22 -27.58
N LYS A 28 -2.52 -6.62 -28.55
CA LYS A 28 -3.49 -5.54 -28.27
C LYS A 28 -4.70 -6.05 -27.53
N GLU A 29 -5.24 -7.20 -27.91
CA GLU A 29 -6.41 -7.79 -27.22
C GLU A 29 -6.08 -8.22 -25.78
N ARG A 30 -4.90 -8.83 -25.56
CA ARG A 30 -4.40 -9.15 -24.21
C ARG A 30 -4.23 -7.91 -23.34
N ILE A 31 -3.62 -6.84 -23.89
CA ILE A 31 -3.47 -5.57 -23.18
C ILE A 31 -4.84 -4.96 -22.87
N LEU A 32 -5.79 -5.02 -23.81
CA LEU A 32 -7.14 -4.50 -23.59
C LEU A 32 -7.90 -5.26 -22.50
N GLU A 33 -7.76 -6.59 -22.45
CA GLU A 33 -8.34 -7.42 -21.39
C GLU A 33 -7.72 -7.15 -20.02
N GLU A 34 -6.40 -7.03 -19.95
CA GLU A 34 -5.69 -6.68 -18.71
C GLU A 34 -6.09 -5.28 -18.23
N LEU A 35 -6.14 -4.30 -19.14
CA LEU A 35 -6.57 -2.94 -18.82
C LEU A 35 -8.01 -2.91 -18.34
N ARG A 36 -8.90 -3.71 -18.95
CA ARG A 36 -10.30 -3.82 -18.55
C ARG A 36 -10.45 -4.43 -17.16
N LYS A 37 -9.67 -5.45 -16.84
CA LYS A 37 -9.64 -6.04 -15.49
C LYS A 37 -9.10 -5.03 -14.46
N GLN A 38 -8.02 -4.33 -14.79
CA GLN A 38 -7.46 -3.26 -13.95
C GLN A 38 -8.46 -2.13 -13.72
N LEU A 39 -9.19 -1.69 -14.75
CA LEU A 39 -10.22 -0.66 -14.62
C LEU A 39 -11.39 -1.11 -13.74
N TRP A 40 -11.80 -2.38 -13.88
CA TRP A 40 -12.88 -2.96 -13.08
C TRP A 40 -12.52 -3.06 -11.60
N LEU A 41 -11.24 -3.30 -11.27
CA LEU A 41 -10.71 -3.25 -9.91
C LEU A 41 -10.49 -1.81 -9.41
N ALA A 42 -10.06 -0.92 -10.29
CA ALA A 42 -9.84 0.49 -9.96
C ALA A 42 -11.15 1.21 -9.63
N GLY A 43 -12.26 0.84 -10.27
CA GLY A 43 -13.58 1.45 -10.02
C GLY A 43 -14.01 1.42 -8.54
N PRO A 44 -14.13 0.22 -7.92
CA PRO A 44 -14.41 0.08 -6.50
C PRO A 44 -13.41 0.82 -5.61
N LEU A 45 -12.12 0.78 -5.96
CA LEU A 45 -11.03 1.36 -5.16
C LEU A 45 -11.10 2.91 -5.17
N ILE A 46 -11.34 3.51 -6.34
CA ILE A 46 -11.59 4.95 -6.50
C ILE A 46 -12.87 5.35 -5.77
N MET A 47 -13.93 4.53 -5.88
CA MET A 47 -15.19 4.81 -5.20
C MET A 47 -15.02 4.82 -3.68
N VAL A 48 -14.34 3.83 -3.10
CA VAL A 48 -14.02 3.79 -1.66
C VAL A 48 -13.19 5.01 -1.26
N SER A 49 -12.15 5.34 -2.04
CA SER A 49 -11.31 6.52 -1.75
C SER A 49 -12.10 7.83 -1.80
N LEU A 50 -13.05 7.96 -2.74
CA LEU A 50 -13.94 9.11 -2.87
C LEU A 50 -14.90 9.21 -1.67
N LEU A 51 -15.52 8.10 -1.27
CA LEU A 51 -16.38 8.07 -0.08
C LEU A 51 -15.61 8.44 1.19
N GLN A 52 -14.38 7.94 1.34
CA GLN A 52 -13.53 8.27 2.47
C GLN A 52 -13.18 9.77 2.51
N PHE A 53 -12.88 10.36 1.34
CA PHE A 53 -12.66 11.80 1.22
C PHE A 53 -13.91 12.62 1.53
N CYS A 54 -15.09 12.19 1.05
CA CYS A 54 -16.36 12.83 1.37
C CYS A 54 -16.67 12.79 2.87
N LEU A 55 -16.41 11.67 3.56
CA LEU A 55 -16.57 11.57 5.02
C LEU A 55 -15.64 12.55 5.76
N GLN A 56 -14.39 12.69 5.29
CA GLN A 56 -13.45 13.67 5.84
C GLN A 56 -13.97 15.10 5.65
N LEU A 57 -14.43 15.45 4.45
CA LEU A 57 -14.97 16.77 4.14
C LEU A 57 -16.21 17.12 4.95
N ILE A 58 -17.17 16.20 5.07
CA ILE A 58 -18.39 16.41 5.85
C ILE A 58 -18.02 16.63 7.32
N SER A 59 -17.13 15.81 7.88
CA SER A 59 -16.67 15.97 9.27
C SER A 59 -16.03 17.35 9.50
N VAL A 60 -15.21 17.81 8.57
CA VAL A 60 -14.58 19.14 8.63
C VAL A 60 -15.63 20.26 8.47
N MET A 61 -16.64 20.10 7.61
CA MET A 61 -17.75 21.08 7.47
C MET A 61 -18.60 21.17 8.74
N PHE A 62 -18.86 20.06 9.43
CA PHE A 62 -19.54 20.07 10.71
C PHE A 62 -18.71 20.79 11.79
N VAL A 63 -17.39 20.56 11.81
CA VAL A 63 -16.45 21.30 12.67
C VAL A 63 -16.41 22.80 12.32
N GLY A 64 -16.54 23.15 11.04
CA GLY A 64 -16.58 24.54 10.57
C GLY A 64 -17.78 25.35 11.08
N HIS A 65 -18.95 24.72 11.26
CA HIS A 65 -20.12 25.38 11.85
C HIS A 65 -19.95 25.71 13.35
N LEU A 66 -18.96 25.11 14.02
CA LEU A 66 -18.61 25.42 15.42
C LEU A 66 -17.71 26.66 15.55
N GLY A 67 -17.23 27.23 14.43
CA GLY A 67 -16.48 28.48 14.36
C GLY A 67 -15.14 28.37 13.62
N GLU A 68 -14.64 29.49 13.07
CA GLU A 68 -13.38 29.54 12.32
C GLU A 68 -12.18 29.05 13.14
N LEU A 69 -12.17 29.28 14.45
CA LEU A 69 -11.09 28.85 15.35
C LEU A 69 -11.00 27.32 15.44
N ALA A 70 -12.13 26.62 15.53
CA ALA A 70 -12.17 25.16 15.59
C ALA A 70 -11.73 24.55 14.26
N LEU A 71 -12.13 25.15 13.14
CA LEU A 71 -11.72 24.73 11.80
C LEU A 71 -10.21 24.90 11.59
N ALA A 72 -9.66 26.08 11.95
CA ALA A 72 -8.23 26.35 11.88
C ALA A 72 -7.43 25.38 12.77
N GLY A 73 -7.90 25.14 14.00
CA GLY A 73 -7.31 24.17 14.92
C GLY A 73 -7.31 22.74 14.36
N ALA A 74 -8.44 22.27 13.82
CA ALA A 74 -8.55 20.94 13.22
C ALA A 74 -7.67 20.76 11.98
N SER A 75 -7.62 21.77 11.10
CA SER A 75 -6.74 21.76 9.91
C SER A 75 -5.27 21.71 10.30
N MET A 76 -4.88 22.51 11.30
CA MET A 76 -3.51 22.55 11.81
C MET A 76 -3.12 21.23 12.50
N ALA A 77 -3.99 20.66 13.32
CA ALA A 77 -3.79 19.35 13.93
C ALA A 77 -3.66 18.24 12.88
N THR A 78 -4.51 18.25 11.85
CA THR A 78 -4.47 17.26 10.76
C THR A 78 -3.17 17.38 9.95
N SER A 79 -2.73 18.61 9.66
CA SER A 79 -1.45 18.86 8.98
C SER A 79 -0.27 18.39 9.82
N PHE A 80 -0.26 18.70 11.12
CA PHE A 80 0.77 18.26 12.05
C PHE A 80 0.81 16.73 12.17
N ALA A 81 -0.35 16.08 12.28
CA ALA A 81 -0.50 14.63 12.31
C ALA A 81 0.00 13.96 11.01
N SER A 82 -0.24 14.60 9.87
CA SER A 82 0.18 14.09 8.56
C SER A 82 1.70 14.07 8.42
N VAL A 83 2.36 15.14 8.85
CA VAL A 83 3.83 15.28 8.80
C VAL A 83 4.50 14.38 9.83
N THR A 84 4.00 14.36 11.06
CA THR A 84 4.65 13.64 12.17
C THR A 84 4.35 12.14 12.19
N GLY A 85 3.11 11.75 11.88
CA GLY A 85 2.62 10.37 12.03
C GLY A 85 2.35 9.67 10.72
N PHE A 86 1.36 10.14 9.94
CA PHE A 86 0.89 9.39 8.76
C PHE A 86 1.98 9.17 7.71
N SER A 87 2.85 10.16 7.47
CA SER A 87 3.97 10.01 6.52
C SER A 87 4.98 8.95 6.98
N LEU A 88 5.29 8.92 8.28
CA LEU A 88 6.22 7.96 8.86
C LEU A 88 5.64 6.54 8.79
N LEU A 89 4.38 6.38 9.17
CA LEU A 89 3.64 5.12 9.12
C LEU A 89 3.55 4.58 7.69
N MET A 90 3.22 5.43 6.72
CA MET A 90 3.15 5.07 5.31
C MET A 90 4.52 4.66 4.76
N GLY A 91 5.60 5.34 5.16
CA GLY A 91 6.96 4.98 4.80
C GLY A 91 7.38 3.60 5.35
N MET A 92 7.04 3.31 6.60
CA MET A 92 7.28 1.99 7.20
C MET A 92 6.46 0.91 6.49
N ALA A 93 5.17 1.15 6.21
CA ALA A 93 4.32 0.22 5.47
C ALA A 93 4.90 -0.12 4.09
N SER A 94 5.39 0.88 3.35
CA SER A 94 6.03 0.66 2.05
C SER A 94 7.30 -0.21 2.14
N ALA A 95 8.11 -0.02 3.18
CA ALA A 95 9.27 -0.87 3.42
C ALA A 95 8.86 -2.34 3.71
N LEU A 96 7.74 -2.53 4.39
CA LEU A 96 7.20 -3.86 4.67
C LEU A 96 6.66 -4.55 3.42
N ASP A 97 5.97 -3.82 2.54
CA ASP A 97 5.54 -4.35 1.25
C ASP A 97 6.74 -4.88 0.45
N THR A 98 7.86 -4.13 0.47
CA THR A 98 9.10 -4.56 -0.18
C THR A 98 9.67 -5.83 0.45
N LEU A 99 9.80 -5.88 1.78
CA LEU A 99 10.33 -7.05 2.50
C LEU A 99 9.44 -8.30 2.32
N CYS A 100 8.12 -8.10 2.28
CA CYS A 100 7.16 -9.16 2.00
C CYS A 100 7.30 -9.66 0.58
N GLY A 101 7.42 -8.77 -0.41
CA GLY A 101 7.66 -9.13 -1.81
C GLY A 101 8.95 -9.92 -2.01
N GLN A 102 10.03 -9.53 -1.32
CA GLN A 102 11.32 -10.25 -1.37
C GLN A 102 11.20 -11.66 -0.76
N SER A 103 10.62 -11.78 0.44
CA SER A 103 10.45 -13.07 1.13
C SER A 103 9.53 -14.02 0.37
N TYR A 104 8.48 -13.45 -0.24
CA TYR A 104 7.55 -14.17 -1.08
C TYR A 104 8.22 -14.68 -2.36
N GLY A 105 8.98 -13.84 -3.06
CA GLY A 105 9.74 -14.23 -4.26
C GLY A 105 10.79 -15.31 -3.99
N ALA A 106 11.37 -15.33 -2.79
CA ALA A 106 12.31 -16.36 -2.35
C ALA A 106 11.64 -17.69 -1.92
N LYS A 107 10.30 -17.82 -2.04
CA LYS A 107 9.49 -18.98 -1.59
C LYS A 107 9.62 -19.29 -0.09
N GLN A 108 10.02 -18.32 0.74
CA GLN A 108 10.19 -18.49 2.19
C GLN A 108 8.94 -18.04 2.96
N TYR A 109 7.82 -18.74 2.75
CA TYR A 109 6.52 -18.36 3.33
C TYR A 109 6.48 -18.39 4.87
N HIS A 110 7.30 -19.24 5.50
CA HIS A 110 7.40 -19.26 6.96
C HIS A 110 8.04 -17.97 7.51
N MET A 111 9.08 -17.47 6.85
CA MET A 111 9.77 -16.25 7.24
C MET A 111 8.93 -15.00 6.98
N LEU A 112 8.08 -15.02 5.94
CA LEU A 112 7.14 -13.96 5.62
C LEU A 112 6.22 -13.60 6.81
N GLY A 113 5.62 -14.61 7.44
CA GLY A 113 4.75 -14.39 8.61
C GLY A 113 5.50 -13.81 9.81
N ILE A 114 6.72 -14.28 10.05
CA ILE A 114 7.58 -13.78 11.13
C ILE A 114 7.97 -12.31 10.89
N HIS A 115 8.31 -11.95 9.65
CA HIS A 115 8.61 -10.57 9.27
C HIS A 115 7.41 -9.65 9.48
N MET A 116 6.20 -10.08 9.11
CA MET A 116 4.97 -9.31 9.35
C MET A 116 4.69 -9.09 10.84
N VAL A 117 4.76 -10.13 11.66
CA VAL A 117 4.50 -9.99 13.10
C VAL A 117 5.54 -9.06 13.74
N ARG A 118 6.82 -9.22 13.39
CA ARG A 118 7.88 -8.36 13.90
C ARG A 118 7.69 -6.91 13.46
N ALA A 119 7.24 -6.70 12.23
CA ALA A 119 6.95 -5.38 11.71
C ALA A 119 5.80 -4.69 12.43
N ILE A 120 4.72 -5.40 12.70
CA ILE A 120 3.58 -4.92 13.49
C ILE A 120 4.04 -4.51 14.89
N VAL A 121 4.90 -5.31 15.54
CA VAL A 121 5.45 -4.95 16.86
C VAL A 121 6.29 -3.67 16.79
N VAL A 122 7.11 -3.51 15.75
CA VAL A 122 7.90 -2.29 15.54
C VAL A 122 7.00 -1.07 15.31
N LEU A 123 5.95 -1.20 14.50
CA LEU A 123 4.95 -0.16 14.26
C LEU A 123 4.28 0.28 15.58
N LEU A 124 3.82 -0.67 16.40
CA LEU A 124 3.23 -0.40 17.71
C LEU A 124 4.18 0.36 18.64
N ILE A 125 5.47 -0.01 18.63
CA ILE A 125 6.50 0.69 19.43
C ILE A 125 6.69 2.13 18.94
N VAL A 126 6.64 2.37 17.62
CA VAL A 126 6.76 3.71 17.02
C VAL A 126 5.53 4.58 17.31
N CYS A 127 4.36 3.97 17.52
CA CYS A 127 3.16 4.71 17.90
C CYS A 127 3.16 5.26 19.32
N ILE A 128 3.94 4.67 20.24
CA ILE A 128 4.10 5.20 21.60
C ILE A 128 4.71 6.62 21.61
N PRO A 129 5.90 6.89 21.03
CA PRO A 129 6.46 8.24 20.99
C PRO A 129 5.59 9.18 20.14
N LEU A 130 4.92 8.69 19.09
CA LEU A 130 3.97 9.46 18.30
C LEU A 130 2.80 9.99 19.15
N ALA A 131 2.21 9.13 19.98
CA ALA A 131 1.16 9.52 20.91
C ALA A 131 1.64 10.56 21.94
N VAL A 132 2.89 10.45 22.41
CA VAL A 132 3.49 11.46 23.30
C VAL A 132 3.67 12.79 22.59
N ILE A 133 4.13 12.79 21.33
CA ILE A 133 4.23 14.02 20.51
C ILE A 133 2.85 14.63 20.34
N TRP A 134 1.83 13.82 20.03
CA TRP A 134 0.47 14.30 19.80
C TRP A 134 -0.19 14.84 21.07
N ALA A 135 0.10 14.25 22.24
CA ALA A 135 -0.34 14.77 23.54
C ALA A 135 0.28 16.16 23.83
N ASN A 136 1.47 16.43 23.31
CA ASN A 136 2.18 17.70 23.44
C ASN A 136 2.00 18.65 22.24
N THR A 137 1.03 18.39 21.35
CA THR A 137 0.79 19.21 20.16
C THR A 137 0.57 20.70 20.49
N SER A 138 -0.22 21.00 21.52
CA SER A 138 -0.51 22.38 21.92
C SER A 138 0.75 23.20 22.28
N PRO A 139 1.61 22.78 23.23
CA PRO A 139 2.83 23.52 23.54
C PRO A 139 3.84 23.53 22.38
N ILE A 140 3.90 22.49 21.56
CA ILE A 140 4.77 22.46 20.37
C ILE A 140 4.37 23.55 19.38
N LEU A 141 3.07 23.66 19.06
CA LEU A 141 2.55 24.68 18.14
C LEU A 141 2.75 26.09 18.69
N THR A 142 2.51 26.31 19.99
CA THR A 142 2.77 27.60 20.62
C THR A 142 4.27 27.95 20.59
N ALA A 143 5.17 26.99 20.78
CA ALA A 143 6.61 27.19 20.65
C ALA A 143 7.05 27.51 19.20
N LEU A 144 6.32 27.00 18.20
CA LEU A 144 6.51 27.33 16.78
C LEU A 144 5.95 28.71 16.39
N GLY A 145 5.38 29.46 17.34
CA GLY A 145 4.85 30.80 17.12
C GLY A 145 3.41 30.84 16.61
N GLN A 146 2.65 29.74 16.70
CA GLN A 146 1.21 29.76 16.40
C GLN A 146 0.41 30.48 17.47
N ASP A 147 -0.75 31.01 17.07
CA ASP A 147 -1.68 31.64 17.99
C ASP A 147 -2.05 30.68 19.14
N PRO A 148 -2.04 31.12 20.42
CA PRO A 148 -2.32 30.26 21.56
C PRO A 148 -3.71 29.63 21.52
N ALA A 149 -4.71 30.31 20.97
CA ALA A 149 -6.07 29.80 20.85
C ALA A 149 -6.15 28.70 19.78
N ILE A 150 -5.51 28.90 18.61
CA ILE A 150 -5.42 27.86 17.56
C ILE A 150 -4.62 26.65 18.08
N SER A 151 -3.50 26.89 18.76
CA SER A 151 -2.65 25.84 19.34
C SER A 151 -3.41 24.98 20.36
N LYS A 152 -4.28 25.60 21.16
CA LYS A 152 -5.11 24.90 22.16
C LYS A 152 -6.16 24.02 21.48
N GLU A 153 -6.87 24.53 20.48
CA GLU A 153 -7.85 23.75 19.71
C GLU A 153 -7.18 22.61 18.95
N ALA A 154 -6.04 22.88 18.29
CA ALA A 154 -5.26 21.84 17.61
C ALA A 154 -4.79 20.74 18.57
N GLY A 155 -4.35 21.08 19.78
CA GLY A 155 -3.98 20.09 20.80
C GLY A 155 -5.18 19.34 21.42
N SER A 156 -6.37 19.93 21.42
CA SER A 156 -7.60 19.23 21.78
C SER A 156 -7.95 18.18 20.71
N TYR A 157 -7.94 18.60 19.44
CA TYR A 157 -8.20 17.73 18.30
C TYR A 157 -7.17 16.59 18.20
N ALA A 158 -5.88 16.89 18.35
CA ALA A 158 -4.82 15.87 18.33
C ALA A 158 -5.00 14.81 19.42
N ARG A 159 -5.47 15.19 20.61
CA ARG A 159 -5.79 14.22 21.69
C ARG A 159 -6.96 13.32 21.34
N PHE A 160 -7.98 13.83 20.66
CA PHE A 160 -9.06 12.99 20.13
C PHE A 160 -8.59 12.04 19.01
N MET A 161 -7.50 12.36 18.33
CA MET A 161 -6.89 11.48 17.32
C MET A 161 -5.94 10.42 17.91
N ILE A 162 -5.47 10.55 19.16
CA ILE A 162 -4.57 9.53 19.77
C ILE A 162 -5.23 8.14 19.81
N PRO A 163 -6.48 7.97 20.27
CA PRO A 163 -7.14 6.66 20.28
C PRO A 163 -7.32 6.08 18.87
N SER A 164 -7.49 6.92 17.85
CA SER A 164 -7.68 6.43 16.49
C SER A 164 -6.39 5.83 15.92
N ILE A 165 -5.20 6.30 16.32
CA ILE A 165 -3.93 5.65 15.93
C ILE A 165 -3.86 4.23 16.50
N PHE A 166 -4.03 4.08 17.81
CA PHE A 166 -3.93 2.77 18.46
C PHE A 166 -5.06 1.83 18.04
N GLY A 167 -6.28 2.36 17.89
CA GLY A 167 -7.45 1.57 17.46
C GLY A 167 -7.25 0.97 16.07
N ASN A 168 -6.86 1.80 15.09
CA ASN A 168 -6.61 1.32 13.73
C ASN A 168 -5.44 0.33 13.69
N GLU A 169 -4.36 0.56 14.43
CA GLU A 169 -3.21 -0.35 14.40
C GLU A 169 -3.45 -1.68 15.11
N ILE A 170 -4.16 -1.69 16.24
CA ILE A 170 -4.53 -2.94 16.92
C ILE A 170 -5.49 -3.74 16.04
N GLU A 171 -6.48 -3.07 15.47
CA GLU A 171 -7.43 -3.71 14.55
C GLU A 171 -6.72 -4.22 13.30
N VAL A 172 -5.81 -3.44 12.70
CA VAL A 172 -4.98 -3.86 11.55
C VAL A 172 -4.03 -4.99 11.94
N ALA A 173 -3.41 -4.97 13.11
CA ALA A 173 -2.56 -6.04 13.61
C ALA A 173 -3.33 -7.34 13.78
N GLU A 174 -4.53 -7.27 14.38
CA GLU A 174 -5.42 -8.41 14.56
C GLU A 174 -5.97 -8.91 13.21
N TYR A 175 -6.32 -7.99 12.32
CA TYR A 175 -6.81 -8.29 10.97
C TYR A 175 -5.72 -8.96 10.14
N VAL A 176 -4.49 -8.43 10.12
CA VAL A 176 -3.35 -9.04 9.42
C VAL A 176 -3.01 -10.40 10.00
N ALA A 177 -3.01 -10.55 11.33
CA ALA A 177 -2.80 -11.84 11.97
C ALA A 177 -3.88 -12.87 11.58
N ARG A 178 -5.13 -12.42 11.46
CA ARG A 178 -6.28 -13.26 11.10
C ARG A 178 -6.37 -13.54 9.59
N MET A 179 -5.86 -12.63 8.75
CA MET A 179 -5.89 -12.71 7.29
C MET A 179 -4.61 -13.31 6.69
N MET A 180 -3.55 -13.50 7.48
CA MET A 180 -2.30 -14.17 7.09
C MET A 180 -2.50 -15.52 6.34
N PRO A 181 -3.40 -16.44 6.75
CA PRO A 181 -3.67 -17.65 5.97
C PRO A 181 -4.34 -17.39 4.62
N ILE A 182 -5.16 -16.33 4.51
CA ILE A 182 -5.86 -15.94 3.28
C ILE A 182 -4.89 -15.25 2.32
N LEU A 183 -4.02 -14.37 2.82
CA LEU A 183 -2.95 -13.72 2.05
C LEU A 183 -1.95 -14.76 1.51
N ALA A 184 -1.61 -15.78 2.31
CA ALA A 184 -0.79 -16.89 1.84
C ALA A 184 -1.46 -17.65 0.68
N ALA A 185 -2.77 -17.88 0.75
CA ALA A 185 -3.54 -18.54 -0.30
C ALA A 185 -3.73 -17.66 -1.56
N SER A 186 -4.03 -16.37 -1.41
CA SER A 186 -4.17 -15.43 -2.53
C SER A 186 -2.88 -15.28 -3.31
N ASN A 187 -1.76 -15.04 -2.62
CA ASN A 187 -0.48 -14.93 -3.32
C ASN A 187 -0.08 -16.27 -3.96
N PHE A 188 -0.37 -17.42 -3.35
CA PHE A 188 -0.17 -18.73 -3.98
C PHE A 188 -0.94 -18.87 -5.30
N ILE A 189 -2.17 -18.36 -5.37
CA ILE A 189 -2.98 -18.31 -6.59
C ILE A 189 -2.38 -17.34 -7.62
N ASP A 190 -1.92 -16.16 -7.20
CA ASP A 190 -1.23 -15.20 -8.08
C ASP A 190 0.09 -15.78 -8.65
N GLY A 191 0.83 -16.52 -7.83
CA GLY A 191 2.04 -17.25 -8.26
C GLY A 191 1.72 -18.33 -9.29
N LEU A 192 0.62 -19.07 -9.11
CA LEU A 192 0.10 -20.03 -10.08
C LEU A 192 -0.29 -19.35 -11.41
N GLN A 193 -0.95 -18.20 -11.34
CA GLN A 193 -1.33 -17.42 -12.52
C GLN A 193 -0.10 -16.87 -13.26
N CYS A 194 0.93 -16.41 -12.56
CA CYS A 194 2.18 -15.96 -13.16
C CYS A 194 2.91 -17.09 -13.90
N VAL A 195 2.96 -18.29 -13.31
CA VAL A 195 3.57 -19.47 -13.93
C VAL A 195 2.77 -19.93 -15.15
N LEU A 196 1.44 -19.91 -15.09
CA LEU A 196 0.57 -20.25 -16.22
C LEU A 196 0.65 -19.22 -17.37
N SER A 197 0.81 -17.94 -17.06
CA SER A 197 1.05 -16.88 -18.05
C SER A 197 2.44 -16.98 -18.69
N GLY A 198 3.45 -17.45 -17.95
CA GLY A 198 4.81 -17.65 -18.45
C GLY A 198 5.00 -18.90 -19.33
N ILE A 199 4.06 -19.86 -19.29
CA ILE A 199 4.07 -21.06 -20.15
C ILE A 199 3.41 -20.79 -21.52
N HIS A 200 2.60 -19.73 -21.63
CA HIS A 200 1.94 -19.32 -22.88
C HIS A 200 2.59 -18.09 -23.55
N ALA A 201 3.75 -17.66 -23.07
CA ALA A 201 4.61 -16.64 -23.69
C ALA A 201 5.80 -17.32 -24.37
#